data_AF-K1QN25-F1
#
_entry.id   AF-K1QN25-F1
#
_cell.length_a   1.000
_cell.length_b   1.000
_cell.length_c   1.000
_cell.angle_alpha   90.00
_cell.angle_beta   90.00
_cell.angle_gamma   90.00
#
_symmetry.space_group_name_H-M   'P 1'
#
loop_
_entity.id
_entity.type
_entity.pdbx_description
1 polymer ?
#
loop_
_entity_poly.entity_id
_entity_poly.type
_entity_poly.pdbx_seq_one_letter_code
_entity_poly.pdbx_strand_id
1 'polypeptide(L)'
;MAHLYRSVVLPSVLYGCETWNHMTKEDVRRLNSLQHGICKQIFNLPKPTRSDIVEQYMNILPIKAEIDTRKLLFLGRLCRMNTPSQKDLYLTPVLLPVQPK
;
A
#
# COMPACT_ATOMS: atom_id res chain seq x y z
N MET A 1 -19.62 6.99 0.08
CA MET A 1 -18.70 6.47 1.11
C MET A 1 -17.43 5.82 0.55
N ALA A 2 -17.52 4.98 -0.50
CA ALA A 2 -16.35 4.42 -1.21
C ALA A 2 -15.31 5.48 -1.63
N HIS A 3 -15.80 6.61 -2.17
CA HIS A 3 -14.96 7.74 -2.58
C HIS A 3 -14.17 8.34 -1.42
N LEU A 4 -14.78 8.49 -0.23
CA LEU A 4 -14.10 9.04 0.96
C LEU A 4 -12.99 8.11 1.46
N TYR A 5 -13.20 6.80 1.39
CA TYR A 5 -12.15 5.83 1.70
C TYR A 5 -10.95 6.02 0.76
N ARG A 6 -11.20 6.10 -0.55
CA ARG A 6 -10.13 6.29 -1.55
C ARG A 6 -9.44 7.66 -1.45
N SER A 7 -10.20 8.72 -1.18
CA SER A 7 -9.68 10.09 -1.20
C SER A 7 -9.04 10.55 0.10
N VAL A 8 -9.44 9.98 1.24
CA VAL A 8 -8.94 10.39 2.57
C VAL A 8 -8.21 9.25 3.27
N VAL A 9 -8.90 8.13 3.50
CA VAL A 9 -8.35 7.04 4.33
C VAL A 9 -7.13 6.41 3.69
N LEU A 10 -7.22 6.06 2.40
CA LEU A 10 -6.16 5.40 1.66
C LEU A 10 -4.87 6.24 1.59
N PRO A 11 -4.88 7.53 1.20
CA PRO A 11 -3.67 8.35 1.21
C PRO A 11 -3.11 8.59 2.61
N SER A 12 -3.94 8.71 3.65
CA SER A 12 -3.47 8.87 5.03
C SER A 12 -2.79 7.60 5.56
N VAL A 13 -3.37 6.42 5.33
CA VAL A 13 -2.83 5.15 5.80
C VAL A 13 -1.55 4.76 5.04
N LEU A 14 -1.52 5.03 3.73
CA LEU A 14 -0.39 4.71 2.86
C LEU A 14 0.61 5.86 2.72
N TYR A 15 0.55 6.84 3.62
CA TYR A 15 1.52 7.93 3.63
C TYR A 15 2.92 7.38 3.94
N GLY A 16 3.88 7.65 3.05
CA GLY A 16 5.25 7.17 3.21
C GLY A 16 5.46 5.68 2.96
N CYS A 17 4.49 4.97 2.36
CA CYS A 17 4.66 3.54 2.04
C CYS A 17 5.82 3.25 1.07
N GLU A 18 6.29 4.26 0.36
CA GLU A 18 7.49 4.28 -0.49
C GLU A 18 8.72 3.71 0.22
N THR A 19 8.88 4.01 1.52
CA THR A 19 10.08 3.68 2.32
C THR A 19 9.95 2.37 3.10
N TRP A 20 8.81 1.68 3.00
CA TRP A 20 8.56 0.42 3.71
C TRP A 20 9.31 -0.74 3.05
N ASN A 21 10.62 -0.79 3.22
CA ASN A 21 11.48 -1.81 2.59
C ASN A 21 11.42 -3.16 3.32
N HIS A 22 11.13 -3.18 4.63
CA HIS A 22 11.13 -4.38 5.47
C HIS A 22 9.71 -4.74 5.94
N MET A 23 8.75 -4.83 5.03
CA MET A 23 7.39 -5.21 5.39
C MET A 23 7.26 -6.73 5.46
N THR A 24 6.96 -7.27 6.63
CA THR A 24 6.75 -8.71 6.78
C THR A 24 5.42 -9.14 6.17
N LYS A 25 5.26 -10.43 5.85
CA LYS A 25 3.99 -10.98 5.37
C LYS A 25 2.84 -10.75 6.37
N GLU A 26 3.14 -10.72 7.66
CA GLU A 26 2.15 -10.47 8.71
C GLU A 26 1.69 -9.00 8.72
N ASP A 27 2.59 -8.04 8.47
CA ASP A 27 2.23 -6.63 8.36
C ASP A 27 1.29 -6.39 7.16
N VAL A 28 1.56 -7.01 6.01
CA VAL A 28 0.67 -6.99 4.85
C VAL A 28 -0.70 -7.56 5.22
N ARG A 29 -0.73 -8.68 5.96
CA ARG A 29 -1.97 -9.35 6.37
C ARG A 29 -2.81 -8.50 7.30
N ARG A 30 -2.18 -7.79 8.24
CA ARG A 30 -2.84 -6.83 9.14
C ARG A 30 -3.42 -5.65 8.38
N LEU A 31 -2.66 -5.09 7.43
CA LEU A 31 -3.13 -4.01 6.57
C LEU A 31 -4.35 -4.41 5.72
N ASN A 32 -4.31 -5.61 5.10
CA ASN A 32 -5.46 -6.16 4.39
C ASN A 32 -6.67 -6.38 5.31
N SER A 33 -6.44 -6.88 6.53
CA SER A 33 -7.52 -7.09 7.51
C SER A 33 -8.16 -5.77 7.94
N LEU A 34 -7.36 -4.70 8.07
CA LEU A 34 -7.84 -3.35 8.37
C LEU A 34 -8.69 -2.79 7.21
N GLN A 35 -8.22 -2.91 5.97
CA GLN A 35 -8.98 -2.54 4.78
C GLN A 35 -10.33 -3.27 4.72
N HIS A 36 -10.32 -4.59 4.91
CA HIS A 36 -11.55 -5.39 4.95
C HIS A 36 -12.50 -4.96 6.08
N GLY A 37 -11.96 -4.67 7.26
CA GLY A 37 -12.74 -4.19 8.40
C GLY A 37 -13.47 -2.87 8.10
N ILE A 38 -12.74 -1.90 7.56
CA ILE A 38 -13.28 -0.60 7.18
C ILE A 38 -14.33 -0.74 6.07
N CYS A 39 -14.05 -1.53 5.03
CA CYS A 39 -15.00 -1.77 3.94
C CYS A 39 -16.31 -2.41 4.46
N LYS A 40 -16.22 -3.39 5.36
CA LYS A 40 -17.41 -4.01 5.98
C LYS A 40 -18.18 -3.03 6.86
N GLN A 41 -17.49 -2.19 7.62
CA GLN A 41 -18.14 -1.16 8.44
C GLN A 41 -18.87 -0.11 7.59
N ILE A 42 -18.27 0.33 6.47
CA ILE A 42 -18.88 1.32 5.58
C ILE A 42 -20.23 0.83 5.01
N PHE A 43 -20.33 -0.47 4.68
CA PHE A 43 -21.55 -1.07 4.15
C PHE A 43 -22.44 -1.73 5.20
N ASN A 44 -22.04 -1.66 6.47
CA ASN A 44 -22.73 -2.33 7.57
C ASN A 44 -22.96 -3.83 7.31
N LEU A 45 -21.98 -4.49 6.69
CA LEU A 45 -22.09 -5.88 6.25
C LEU A 45 -21.78 -6.86 7.39
N PRO A 46 -22.44 -8.04 7.43
CA PRO A 46 -22.12 -9.09 8.37
C PRO A 46 -20.64 -9.51 8.27
N LYS A 47 -20.01 -9.80 9.42
CA LYS A 47 -18.65 -10.33 9.52
C LYS A 47 -18.34 -11.50 8.56
N PRO A 48 -19.23 -12.49 8.31
CA PRO A 48 -18.95 -13.60 7.39
C PRO A 48 -18.90 -13.22 5.91
N THR A 49 -19.25 -11.98 5.54
CA THR A 49 -19.23 -11.55 4.13
C THR A 49 -17.82 -11.67 3.58
N ARG A 50 -17.67 -12.32 2.42
CA ARG A 50 -16.39 -12.47 1.73
C ARG A 50 -15.84 -11.09 1.35
N SER A 51 -14.60 -10.82 1.74
CA SER A 51 -13.96 -9.53 1.49
C SER A 51 -13.76 -9.24 0.00
N ASP A 52 -13.41 -10.26 -0.79
CA ASP A 52 -13.16 -10.12 -2.24
C ASP A 52 -14.33 -9.46 -2.97
N ILE A 53 -15.56 -9.85 -2.61
CA ILE A 53 -16.79 -9.34 -3.23
C ILE A 53 -16.98 -7.86 -2.89
N VAL A 54 -16.67 -7.47 -1.65
CA VAL A 54 -16.80 -6.07 -1.19
C VAL A 54 -15.75 -5.20 -1.86
N GLU A 55 -14.53 -5.71 -2.05
CA GLU A 55 -13.45 -5.02 -2.74
C GLU A 55 -13.76 -4.81 -4.22
N GLN A 56 -14.23 -5.85 -4.91
CA GLN A 56 -14.69 -5.72 -6.30
C GLN A 56 -15.86 -4.74 -6.44
N TYR A 57 -16.83 -4.79 -5.52
CA TYR A 57 -17.98 -3.90 -5.54
C TYR A 57 -17.57 -2.43 -5.30
N MET A 58 -16.57 -2.20 -4.45
CA MET A 58 -16.01 -0.86 -4.19
C MET A 58 -15.02 -0.39 -5.25
N ASN A 59 -14.63 -1.27 -6.19
CA ASN A 59 -13.52 -1.05 -7.11
C ASN A 59 -12.22 -0.65 -6.38
N ILE A 60 -11.95 -1.30 -5.25
CA ILE A 60 -10.75 -1.09 -4.42
C ILE A 60 -9.75 -2.21 -4.73
N LEU A 61 -8.50 -1.83 -5.01
CA LEU A 61 -7.40 -2.76 -5.17
C LEU A 61 -6.94 -3.29 -3.80
N PRO A 62 -6.39 -4.52 -3.74
CA PRO A 62 -5.80 -5.01 -2.51
C PRO A 62 -4.68 -4.07 -2.05
N ILE A 63 -4.55 -3.84 -0.74
CA ILE A 63 -3.66 -2.80 -0.20
C ILE A 63 -2.20 -2.96 -0.64
N LYS A 64 -1.78 -4.22 -0.83
CA LYS A 64 -0.45 -4.55 -1.35
C LYS A 64 -0.24 -3.99 -2.75
N ALA A 65 -1.22 -4.13 -3.64
CA ALA A 65 -1.11 -3.61 -5.01
C ALA A 65 -1.06 -2.07 -5.02
N GLU A 66 -1.75 -1.41 -4.09
CA GLU A 66 -1.65 0.05 -3.95
C GLU A 66 -0.29 0.51 -3.43
N ILE A 67 0.28 -0.22 -2.47
CA ILE A 67 1.65 0.03 -1.99
C ILE A 67 2.65 -0.16 -3.14
N ASP A 68 2.55 -1.27 -3.87
CA ASP A 68 3.44 -1.58 -4.99
C ASP A 68 3.32 -0.51 -6.10
N THR A 69 2.10 -0.04 -6.39
CA THR A 69 1.86 1.03 -7.38
C THR A 69 2.54 2.32 -6.98
N ARG A 70 2.41 2.74 -5.70
CA ARG A 70 3.05 3.96 -5.20
C ARG A 70 4.57 3.86 -5.25
N LYS A 71 5.12 2.75 -4.76
CA LYS A 71 6.56 2.45 -4.82
C LYS A 71 7.10 2.51 -6.25
N LEU A 72 6.39 1.94 -7.22
CA LEU A 72 6.79 1.99 -8.63
C LEU A 72 6.73 3.41 -9.20
N LEU A 73 5.70 4.19 -8.85
CA LEU A 73 5.61 5.60 -9.25
C LEU A 73 6.75 6.43 -8.65
N PHE A 74 7.09 6.20 -7.38
CA PHE A 74 8.21 6.86 -6.72
C PHE A 74 9.55 6.46 -7.34
N LEU A 75 9.77 5.17 -7.58
CA LEU A 75 10.95 4.69 -8.30
C LEU A 75 11.07 5.33 -9.68
N GLY A 76 9.98 5.39 -10.45
CA GLY A 76 9.95 6.07 -11.74
C GLY A 76 10.31 7.56 -11.65
N ARG A 77 9.90 8.25 -10.58
CA ARG A 77 10.32 9.64 -10.31
C ARG A 77 11.79 9.72 -9.95
N LEU A 78 12.30 8.81 -9.11
CA LEU A 78 13.73 8.72 -8.76
C LEU A 78 14.60 8.53 -10.01
N CYS A 79 14.21 7.63 -10.92
CA CYS A 79 14.94 7.39 -12.16
C CYS A 79 15.04 8.64 -13.04
N ARG A 80 13.99 9.48 -13.05
CA ARG A 80 13.92 10.72 -13.85
C ARG A 80 14.62 11.92 -13.21
N MET A 81 14.97 11.87 -11.93
CA MET A 81 15.73 12.95 -11.30
C MET A 81 17.17 12.96 -11.85
N ASN A 82 17.73 14.15 -12.12
CA ASN A 82 19.10 14.29 -12.60
C ASN A 82 20.14 14.47 -11.47
N THR A 83 19.70 14.51 -10.22
CA THR A 83 20.55 14.71 -9.04
C THR A 83 21.02 13.35 -8.47
N PRO A 84 22.29 12.96 -8.65
CA PRO A 84 22.80 11.66 -8.19
C PRO A 84 22.76 11.51 -6.66
N SER A 85 23.00 12.59 -5.92
CA SER A 85 23.05 12.57 -4.44
C SER A 85 21.73 12.15 -3.78
N GLN A 86 20.59 12.39 -4.43
CA GLN A 86 19.28 11.98 -3.91
C GLN A 86 18.94 10.55 -4.32
N LYS A 87 19.47 10.05 -5.44
CA LYS A 87 19.29 8.67 -5.87
C LYS A 87 19.92 7.71 -4.86
N ASP A 88 21.13 8.01 -4.42
CA ASP A 88 21.87 7.12 -3.52
C ASP A 88 21.21 6.98 -2.15
N LEU A 89 20.57 8.04 -1.63
CA LEU A 89 19.88 8.03 -0.33
C LEU A 89 18.65 7.10 -0.30
N TYR A 90 17.90 7.03 -1.40
CA TYR A 90 16.66 6.24 -1.48
C TYR A 90 16.84 4.89 -2.18
N LEU A 91 17.83 4.74 -3.06
CA LEU A 91 18.09 3.50 -3.79
C LEU A 91 18.95 2.50 -3.01
N THR A 92 19.84 2.93 -2.12
CA THR A 92 20.67 2.00 -1.32
C THR A 92 19.84 0.98 -0.52
N PRO A 93 18.77 1.34 0.20
CA PRO A 93 17.94 0.37 0.91
C PRO A 93 16.95 -0.40 0.02
N VAL A 94 16.79 -0.02 -1.26
CA VAL A 94 15.89 -0.68 -2.22
C VAL A 94 16.63 -1.69 -3.11
N LEU A 95 17.88 -1.38 -3.49
CA LEU A 95 18.72 -2.20 -4.38
C LEU A 95 19.63 -3.18 -3.65
N LEU A 96 19.94 -2.97 -2.36
CA LEU A 96 20.69 -3.96 -1.60
C LEU A 96 19.74 -5.11 -1.22
N PRO A 97 19.97 -6.34 -1.71
CA PRO A 97 19.22 -7.48 -1.24
C PRO A 97 19.54 -7.63 0.24
N VAL A 98 18.49 -7.71 1.05
CA VAL A 98 18.57 -8.15 2.44
C VAL A 98 19.40 -9.43 2.46
N GLN A 99 20.62 -9.35 3.00
CA GLN A 99 21.43 -10.53 3.25
C GLN A 99 20.60 -11.44 4.17
N PRO A 100 20.32 -12.69 3.79
CA PRO A 100 19.58 -13.60 4.64
C PRO A 100 20.37 -13.79 5.94
N LYS A 101 19.71 -13.55 7.07
CA LYS A 101 20.23 -13.84 8.40
C LYS A 101 20.12 -15.33 8.69
#